data_AF-A0A9D4W370-F1
#
_entry.id   AF-A0A9D4W370-F1
#
_cell.length_a   1.000
_cell.length_b   1.000
_cell.length_c   1.000
_cell.angle_alpha   90.00
_cell.angle_beta   90.00
_cell.angle_gamma   90.00
#
_symmetry.space_group_name_H-M   'P 1'
#
loop_
_entity.id
_entity.type
_entity.pdbx_description
1 polymer ?
#
loop_
_entity_poly.entity_id
_entity_poly.type
_entity_poly.pdbx_seq_one_letter_code
_entity_poly.pdbx_strand_id
1 'polypeptide(L)'
;RKTKMTFFATLNRVIVVFLLILSYKSYGDEQQESCSQRCGVHNITHPFRLKNSPKHCGDKRYILSCENNNQLILYYKPFGKYYVQSINYNNFTIRLLDFNHSSYSVPPHPLGSYNFTSGNFITSPYQVYGDRFKSMVEPILYVNCPNRVQYSSDIYFPAPTCINISDSYPQHGNSSIKFGYQKSLSRLGLEDGCRIEFMYLTSWDLQDGNNSNISCTDIRRMMLYGFELSWSNSLCKDGWFSYLDDNSQRRCRHNGNLLQTTQPFSILFYLVS
;
A
#
# COMPACT_ATOMS: atom_id res chain seq x y z
N ARG A 1 63.18 -55.39 4.80
CA ARG A 1 61.96 -55.48 3.95
C ARG A 1 60.66 -55.26 4.74
N LYS A 2 60.51 -55.82 5.95
CA LYS A 2 59.30 -55.67 6.81
C LYS A 2 58.98 -54.23 7.25
N THR A 3 59.99 -53.41 7.57
CA THR A 3 59.81 -52.03 8.09
C THR A 3 59.28 -51.02 7.06
N LYS A 4 59.58 -51.21 5.77
CA LYS A 4 59.00 -50.38 4.70
C LYS A 4 57.51 -50.69 4.52
N MET A 5 57.14 -51.97 4.64
CA MET A 5 55.77 -52.44 4.43
C MET A 5 54.80 -51.96 5.53
N THR A 6 55.28 -51.85 6.78
CA THR A 6 54.51 -51.24 7.89
C THR A 6 54.34 -49.74 7.72
N PHE A 7 55.34 -49.02 7.19
CA PHE A 7 55.28 -47.58 6.93
C PHE A 7 54.26 -47.22 5.82
N PHE A 8 54.20 -48.01 4.75
CA PHE A 8 53.17 -47.81 3.71
C PHE A 8 51.76 -48.13 4.22
N ALA A 9 51.62 -49.12 5.09
CA ALA A 9 50.33 -49.47 5.70
C ALA A 9 49.82 -48.37 6.66
N THR A 10 50.72 -47.76 7.44
CA THR A 10 50.36 -46.63 8.32
C THR A 10 50.06 -45.36 7.53
N LEU A 11 50.83 -45.07 6.46
CA LEU A 11 50.58 -43.93 5.58
C LEU A 11 49.22 -44.04 4.87
N ASN A 12 48.86 -45.23 4.36
CA ASN A 12 47.54 -45.47 3.76
C ASN A 12 46.39 -45.31 4.76
N ARG A 13 46.57 -45.72 6.03
CA ARG A 13 45.57 -45.50 7.07
C ARG A 13 45.39 -44.01 7.40
N VAL A 14 46.48 -43.25 7.46
CA VAL A 14 46.43 -41.79 7.67
C VAL A 14 45.73 -41.10 6.50
N ILE A 15 46.02 -41.49 5.26
CA ILE A 15 45.37 -40.94 4.05
C ILE A 15 43.86 -41.24 4.06
N VAL A 16 43.44 -42.46 4.41
CA VAL A 16 42.01 -42.81 4.49
C VAL A 16 41.31 -42.01 5.58
N VAL A 17 41.93 -41.82 6.75
CA VAL A 17 41.38 -40.98 7.81
C VAL A 17 41.31 -39.51 7.38
N PHE A 18 42.32 -39.00 6.68
CA PHE A 18 42.33 -37.63 6.15
C PHE A 18 41.26 -37.44 5.07
N LEU A 19 41.06 -38.42 4.19
CA LEU A 19 39.97 -38.42 3.20
C LEU A 19 38.59 -38.50 3.87
N LEU A 20 38.44 -39.29 4.94
CA LEU A 20 37.21 -39.37 5.73
C LEU A 20 36.90 -38.05 6.45
N ILE A 21 37.93 -37.35 6.96
CA ILE A 21 37.81 -36.02 7.58
C ILE A 21 37.51 -34.93 6.52
N LEU A 22 38.07 -35.04 5.32
CA LEU A 22 37.75 -34.16 4.19
C LEU A 22 36.35 -34.38 3.63
N SER A 23 35.84 -35.62 3.65
CA SER A 23 34.43 -35.93 3.35
C SER A 23 33.48 -35.61 4.52
N TYR A 24 34.02 -35.43 5.73
CA TYR A 24 33.33 -34.79 6.87
C TYR A 24 33.46 -33.26 6.81
N LYS A 25 33.69 -32.68 5.63
CA LYS A 25 33.18 -31.33 5.39
C LYS A 25 31.68 -31.40 5.55
N SER A 26 31.24 -30.91 6.70
CA SER A 26 29.86 -30.56 7.03
C SER A 26 29.10 -30.28 5.74
N TYR A 27 28.12 -31.13 5.45
CA TYR A 27 27.00 -30.75 4.62
C TYR A 27 26.22 -29.68 5.41
N GLY A 28 26.88 -28.53 5.59
CA GLY A 28 26.33 -27.34 6.17
C GLY A 28 25.46 -26.74 5.10
N ASP A 29 24.21 -27.21 5.08
CA ASP A 29 23.04 -26.50 4.59
C ASP A 29 23.27 -25.72 3.28
N GLU A 30 23.47 -26.46 2.18
CA GLU A 30 23.23 -25.89 0.86
C GLU A 30 21.74 -25.51 0.79
N GLN A 31 21.50 -24.20 0.96
CA GLN A 31 20.24 -23.46 0.76
C GLN A 31 19.23 -23.51 1.92
N GLN A 32 19.57 -22.87 3.04
CA GLN A 32 18.57 -21.96 3.62
C GLN A 32 18.35 -20.82 2.62
N GLU A 33 17.48 -21.04 1.62
CA GLU A 33 17.11 -20.03 0.62
C GLU A 33 16.78 -18.73 1.36
N SER A 34 17.63 -17.71 1.19
CA SER A 34 17.42 -16.43 1.86
C SER A 34 16.08 -15.86 1.43
N CYS A 35 15.18 -15.63 2.40
CA CYS A 35 13.89 -15.00 2.15
C CYS A 35 13.99 -13.50 1.80
N SER A 36 15.19 -12.94 1.77
CA SER A 36 15.43 -11.58 1.29
C SER A 36 15.64 -11.61 -0.22
N GLN A 37 14.78 -10.92 -0.96
CA GLN A 37 14.89 -10.80 -2.42
C GLN A 37 14.97 -9.33 -2.82
N ARG A 38 15.60 -9.03 -3.96
CA ARG A 38 15.65 -7.67 -4.50
C ARG A 38 14.75 -7.52 -5.72
N CYS A 39 14.12 -6.37 -5.86
CA CYS A 39 13.42 -5.94 -7.06
C CYS A 39 13.77 -4.47 -7.32
N GLY A 40 14.71 -4.25 -8.23
CA GLY A 40 15.20 -2.90 -8.57
C GLY A 40 15.90 -2.28 -7.37
N VAL A 41 15.42 -1.12 -6.94
CA VAL A 41 15.93 -0.42 -5.75
C VAL A 41 15.39 -1.00 -4.44
N HIS A 42 14.34 -1.82 -4.49
CA HIS A 42 13.67 -2.34 -3.30
C HIS A 42 14.31 -3.63 -2.80
N ASN A 43 14.56 -3.68 -1.50
CA ASN A 43 14.84 -4.92 -0.79
C ASN A 43 13.54 -5.45 -0.18
N ILE A 44 13.15 -6.67 -0.55
CA ILE A 44 11.91 -7.32 -0.17
C ILE A 44 12.22 -8.36 0.90
N THR A 45 11.79 -8.06 2.11
CA THR A 45 11.88 -8.92 3.28
C THR A 45 10.52 -9.07 3.94
N HIS A 46 10.42 -10.00 4.89
CA HIS A 46 9.23 -10.19 5.72
C HIS A 46 8.72 -8.85 6.28
N PRO A 47 7.41 -8.54 6.19
CA PRO A 47 6.32 -9.45 5.83
C PRO A 47 6.09 -9.63 4.33
N PHE A 48 6.66 -8.76 3.50
CA PHE A 48 6.46 -8.81 2.06
C PHE A 48 7.13 -10.05 1.44
N ARG A 49 6.54 -10.53 0.37
CA ARG A 49 7.09 -11.59 -0.47
C ARG A 49 6.81 -11.29 -1.94
N LEU A 50 7.68 -11.76 -2.81
CA LEU A 50 7.39 -11.80 -4.23
C LEU A 50 6.47 -13.00 -4.55
N LYS A 51 5.72 -12.89 -5.65
CA LYS A 51 4.82 -13.95 -6.13
C LYS A 51 5.51 -15.31 -6.28
N ASN A 52 6.79 -15.30 -6.67
CA ASN A 52 7.63 -16.49 -6.86
C ASN A 52 8.50 -16.83 -5.63
N SER A 53 8.36 -16.14 -4.49
CA SER A 53 9.11 -16.49 -3.29
C SER A 53 8.74 -17.91 -2.80
N PRO A 54 9.67 -18.63 -2.15
CA PRO A 54 9.40 -19.91 -1.50
C PRO A 54 8.20 -19.83 -0.55
N LYS A 55 7.48 -20.95 -0.35
CA LYS A 55 6.25 -20.96 0.46
C LYS A 55 6.47 -20.48 1.90
N HIS A 56 7.64 -20.76 2.47
CA HIS A 56 8.01 -20.40 3.84
C HIS A 56 8.42 -18.92 4.01
N CYS A 57 8.62 -18.16 2.92
CA CYS A 57 9.05 -16.77 2.98
C CYS A 57 7.88 -15.78 2.98
N GLY A 58 7.92 -14.84 3.92
CA GLY A 58 6.95 -13.75 4.01
C GLY A 58 5.51 -14.21 4.23
N ASP A 59 4.60 -13.24 4.28
CA ASP A 59 3.19 -13.45 4.53
C ASP A 59 2.41 -13.38 3.21
N LYS A 60 1.48 -14.33 3.02
CA LYS A 60 0.63 -14.42 1.83
C LYS A 60 -0.34 -13.24 1.66
N ARG A 61 -0.57 -12.47 2.73
CA ARG A 61 -1.34 -11.23 2.70
C ARG A 61 -0.59 -10.07 2.01
N TYR A 62 0.74 -10.15 1.93
CA TYR A 62 1.62 -9.07 1.47
C TYR A 62 2.44 -9.48 0.23
N ILE A 63 1.74 -9.97 -0.79
CA ILE A 63 2.36 -10.40 -2.06
C ILE A 63 2.56 -9.21 -2.99
N LEU A 64 3.80 -9.04 -3.45
CA LEU A 64 4.20 -8.08 -4.48
C LEU A 64 4.63 -8.82 -5.75
N SER A 65 4.60 -8.13 -6.88
CA SER A 65 5.13 -8.62 -8.16
C SER A 65 6.29 -7.76 -8.60
N CYS A 66 7.39 -8.39 -9.03
CA CYS A 66 8.49 -7.71 -9.69
C CYS A 66 8.32 -7.92 -11.21
N GLU A 67 7.99 -6.86 -11.93
CA GLU A 67 7.68 -6.92 -13.37
C GLU A 67 8.69 -6.08 -14.16
N ASN A 68 8.72 -6.28 -15.49
CA ASN A 68 9.40 -5.49 -16.54
C ASN A 68 10.35 -4.39 -16.02
N ASN A 69 11.66 -4.56 -16.24
CA ASN A 69 12.71 -3.63 -15.80
C ASN A 69 12.82 -3.46 -14.27
N ASN A 70 12.53 -4.52 -13.51
CA ASN A 70 12.64 -4.53 -12.05
C ASN A 70 11.71 -3.54 -11.34
N GLN A 71 10.54 -3.27 -11.92
CA GLN A 71 9.51 -2.43 -11.33
C GLN A 71 8.69 -3.25 -10.33
N LEU A 72 8.63 -2.78 -9.09
CA LEU A 72 7.84 -3.40 -8.04
C LEU A 72 6.38 -2.93 -8.10
N ILE A 73 5.46 -3.88 -8.07
CA ILE A 73 4.02 -3.69 -8.27
C ILE A 73 3.22 -4.31 -7.11
N LEU A 74 2.24 -3.56 -6.63
CA LEU A 74 1.15 -4.07 -5.80
C LEU A 74 -0.12 -4.24 -6.65
N TYR A 75 -0.67 -5.44 -6.64
CA TYR A 75 -2.02 -5.70 -7.16
C TYR A 75 -3.00 -5.74 -6.01
N TYR A 76 -3.87 -4.74 -5.92
CA TYR A 76 -4.88 -4.64 -4.87
C TYR A 76 -6.27 -4.80 -5.49
N LYS A 77 -6.74 -6.04 -5.57
CA LYS A 77 -8.01 -6.38 -6.25
C LYS A 77 -9.22 -6.06 -5.36
N PRO A 78 -10.35 -5.61 -5.94
CA PRO A 78 -10.55 -5.25 -7.35
C PRO A 78 -10.06 -3.83 -7.72
N PHE A 79 -9.48 -3.10 -6.77
CA PHE A 79 -9.30 -1.66 -6.83
C PHE A 79 -8.14 -1.13 -7.66
N GLY A 80 -7.17 -1.96 -8.07
CA GLY A 80 -6.18 -1.53 -9.07
C GLY A 80 -4.81 -2.18 -9.00
N LYS A 81 -3.92 -1.62 -9.83
CA LYS A 81 -2.50 -1.93 -9.94
C LYS A 81 -1.73 -0.67 -9.58
N TYR A 82 -0.74 -0.80 -8.70
CA TYR A 82 0.02 0.34 -8.17
C TYR A 82 1.52 0.08 -8.28
N TYR A 83 2.28 1.09 -8.69
CA TYR A 83 3.73 1.10 -8.59
C TYR A 83 4.12 1.32 -7.13
N VAL A 84 4.97 0.46 -6.60
CA VAL A 84 5.53 0.64 -5.26
C VAL A 84 6.70 1.62 -5.36
N GLN A 85 6.55 2.80 -4.77
CA GLN A 85 7.59 3.85 -4.76
C GLN A 85 8.56 3.67 -3.61
N SER A 86 8.09 3.20 -2.45
CA SER A 86 8.93 2.90 -1.30
C SER A 86 8.20 1.99 -0.30
N ILE A 87 8.97 1.21 0.45
CA ILE A 87 8.49 0.42 1.59
C ILE A 87 9.29 0.87 2.81
N ASN A 88 8.60 1.36 3.84
CA ASN A 88 9.22 1.75 5.10
C ASN A 88 8.95 0.68 6.16
N TYR A 89 9.97 -0.13 6.45
CA TYR A 89 9.93 -1.21 7.43
C TYR A 89 9.89 -0.73 8.89
N ASN A 90 10.32 0.50 9.17
CA ASN A 90 10.31 1.05 10.52
C ASN A 90 8.93 1.60 10.90
N ASN A 91 8.27 2.27 9.94
CA ASN A 91 6.99 2.94 10.18
C ASN A 91 5.79 2.11 9.68
N PHE A 92 6.02 0.92 9.15
CA PHE A 92 4.98 0.04 8.62
C PHE A 92 4.15 0.71 7.50
N THR A 93 4.80 1.46 6.61
CA THR A 93 4.13 2.15 5.49
C THR A 93 4.62 1.65 4.13
N ILE A 94 3.72 1.62 3.15
CA ILE A 94 4.03 1.39 1.74
C ILE A 94 3.50 2.55 0.93
N ARG A 95 4.36 3.18 0.15
CA ARG A 95 4.01 4.31 -0.72
C ARG A 95 3.76 3.83 -2.13
N LEU A 96 2.61 4.21 -2.66
CA LEU A 96 2.06 3.70 -3.90
C LEU A 96 1.76 4.85 -4.87
N LEU A 97 2.04 4.62 -6.14
CA LEU A 97 1.66 5.50 -7.24
C LEU A 97 0.73 4.71 -8.17
N ASP A 98 -0.42 5.30 -8.54
CA ASP A 98 -1.36 4.66 -9.46
C ASP A 98 -0.69 4.39 -10.83
N PHE A 99 -0.87 3.18 -11.36
CA PHE A 99 -0.29 2.75 -12.65
C PHE A 99 -0.65 3.68 -13.81
N ASN A 100 -1.85 4.29 -13.76
CA ASN A 100 -2.36 5.16 -14.83
C ASN A 100 -1.75 6.56 -14.86
N HIS A 101 -0.84 6.89 -13.93
CA HIS A 101 -0.27 8.24 -13.81
C HIS A 101 1.16 8.36 -14.36
N SER A 102 1.60 7.45 -15.22
CA SER A 102 2.92 7.57 -15.87
C SER A 102 3.04 8.77 -16.85
N SER A 103 1.98 9.56 -17.07
CA SER A 103 1.94 10.58 -18.13
C SER A 103 1.17 11.88 -17.80
N TYR A 104 0.94 12.22 -16.53
CA TYR A 104 0.14 13.41 -16.13
C TYR A 104 -1.31 13.43 -16.67
N SER A 105 -1.80 12.26 -17.10
CA SER A 105 -3.16 12.05 -17.58
C SER A 105 -4.10 11.71 -16.43
N VAL A 106 -5.38 12.08 -16.58
CA VAL A 106 -6.44 11.69 -15.66
C VAL A 106 -6.57 10.16 -15.63
N PRO A 107 -6.50 9.51 -14.45
CA PRO A 107 -6.75 8.08 -14.35
C PRO A 107 -8.17 7.71 -14.80
N PRO A 108 -8.39 6.55 -15.44
CA PRO A 108 -9.71 6.15 -15.96
C PRO A 108 -10.75 5.90 -14.86
N HIS A 109 -10.33 5.76 -13.60
CA HIS A 109 -11.22 5.50 -12.46
C HIS A 109 -10.83 6.39 -11.27
N PRO A 110 -11.82 6.96 -10.55
CA PRO A 110 -11.54 7.75 -9.36
C PRO A 110 -10.97 6.86 -8.25
N LEU A 111 -9.86 7.30 -7.65
CA LEU A 111 -9.21 6.63 -6.54
C LEU A 111 -9.55 7.35 -5.24
N GLY A 112 -10.35 6.71 -4.38
CA GLY A 112 -10.75 7.23 -3.09
C GLY A 112 -10.31 6.37 -1.92
N SER A 113 -10.39 6.93 -0.71
CA SER A 113 -10.16 6.16 0.52
C SER A 113 -11.13 4.99 0.65
N TYR A 114 -12.34 5.10 0.08
CA TYR A 114 -13.34 4.04 0.02
C TYR A 114 -12.85 2.76 -0.67
N ASN A 115 -11.90 2.86 -1.60
CA ASN A 115 -11.27 1.70 -2.25
C ASN A 115 -10.51 0.83 -1.24
N PHE A 116 -10.14 1.39 -0.09
CA PHE A 116 -9.35 0.71 0.94
C PHE A 116 -10.10 0.51 2.26
N THR A 117 -11.31 1.08 2.40
CA THR A 117 -12.12 0.99 3.63
C THR A 117 -13.40 0.17 3.48
N SER A 118 -13.66 -0.42 2.31
CA SER A 118 -14.83 -1.30 2.12
C SER A 118 -14.70 -2.61 2.92
N GLY A 119 -15.81 -3.05 3.53
CA GLY A 119 -15.86 -4.29 4.31
C GLY A 119 -15.19 -4.19 5.69
N ASN A 120 -14.57 -5.29 6.16
CA ASN A 120 -13.82 -5.31 7.42
C ASN A 120 -12.42 -4.69 7.22
N PHE A 121 -12.39 -3.37 7.10
CA PHE A 121 -11.17 -2.60 6.87
C PHE A 121 -10.16 -2.68 8.02
N ILE A 122 -10.64 -2.96 9.25
CA ILE A 122 -9.80 -3.00 10.45
C ILE A 122 -8.78 -4.14 10.37
N THR A 123 -9.19 -5.31 9.86
CA THR A 123 -8.29 -6.47 9.69
C THR A 123 -7.67 -6.55 8.29
N SER A 124 -7.87 -5.54 7.44
CA SER A 124 -7.29 -5.51 6.09
C SER A 124 -5.76 -5.50 6.16
N PRO A 125 -5.05 -6.19 5.24
CA PRO A 125 -3.59 -6.14 5.19
C PRO A 125 -3.05 -4.72 5.03
N TYR A 126 -3.76 -3.90 4.24
CA TYR A 126 -3.42 -2.51 3.99
C TYR A 126 -4.52 -1.59 4.52
N GLN A 127 -4.13 -0.52 5.21
CA GLN A 127 -5.04 0.44 5.83
C GLN A 127 -4.70 1.87 5.41
N VAL A 128 -5.74 2.68 5.18
CA VAL A 128 -5.58 4.14 4.99
C VAL A 128 -5.43 4.88 6.33
N TYR A 129 -5.75 4.22 7.44
CA TYR A 129 -5.61 4.79 8.77
C TYR A 129 -4.30 4.33 9.38
N GLY A 130 -3.55 5.29 9.92
CA GLY A 130 -2.39 5.03 10.76
C GLY A 130 -2.82 4.89 12.22
N ASP A 131 -1.88 5.20 13.10
CA ASP A 131 -2.13 5.14 14.53
C ASP A 131 -3.22 6.12 14.98
N ARG A 132 -3.98 5.70 15.99
CA ARG A 132 -5.12 6.46 16.54
C ARG A 132 -6.19 6.82 15.50
N PHE A 133 -6.33 6.00 14.45
CA PHE A 133 -7.31 6.19 13.36
C PHE A 133 -7.14 7.49 12.56
N LYS A 134 -5.95 8.09 12.58
CA LYS A 134 -5.65 9.24 11.72
C LYS A 134 -5.54 8.77 10.27
N SER A 135 -6.26 9.43 9.35
CA SER A 135 -6.10 9.17 7.91
C SER A 135 -4.67 9.52 7.50
N MET A 136 -4.03 8.59 6.78
CA MET A 136 -2.72 8.82 6.15
C MET A 136 -2.86 9.36 4.74
N VAL A 137 -4.07 9.34 4.18
CA VAL A 137 -4.34 9.77 2.81
C VAL A 137 -5.30 10.96 2.82
N GLU A 138 -5.08 11.85 1.87
CA GLU A 138 -5.92 13.03 1.59
C GLU A 138 -6.39 12.97 0.14
N PRO A 139 -7.71 13.08 -0.11
CA PRO A 139 -8.23 13.07 -1.46
C PRO A 139 -8.05 14.44 -2.11
N ILE A 140 -7.54 14.45 -3.33
CA ILE A 140 -7.54 15.58 -4.26
C ILE A 140 -8.67 15.34 -5.25
N LEU A 141 -9.56 16.31 -5.39
CA LEU A 141 -10.76 16.22 -6.20
C LEU A 141 -10.69 17.22 -7.31
N TYR A 142 -10.98 16.77 -8.52
CA TYR A 142 -11.28 17.67 -9.61
C TYR A 142 -12.78 17.76 -9.79
N VAL A 143 -13.27 18.98 -9.70
CA VAL A 143 -14.70 19.26 -9.75
C VAL A 143 -15.00 20.23 -10.88
N ASN A 144 -16.08 19.96 -11.59
CA ASN A 144 -16.60 20.80 -12.64
C ASN A 144 -17.96 21.33 -12.20
N CYS A 145 -18.08 22.65 -12.11
CA CYS A 145 -19.28 23.31 -11.61
C CYS A 145 -19.90 24.18 -12.70
N PRO A 146 -21.24 24.20 -12.86
CA PRO A 146 -21.89 25.04 -13.86
C PRO A 146 -21.71 26.53 -13.58
N ASN A 147 -21.70 26.92 -12.30
CA ASN A 147 -21.54 28.30 -11.85
C ASN A 147 -20.14 28.56 -11.28
N ARG A 148 -19.70 29.82 -11.29
CA ARG A 148 -18.47 30.24 -10.61
C ARG A 148 -18.66 30.09 -9.10
N VAL A 149 -17.95 29.14 -8.51
CA VAL A 149 -17.88 28.94 -7.05
C VAL A 149 -17.23 30.17 -6.45
N GLN A 150 -18.02 31.04 -5.85
CA GLN A 150 -17.55 32.37 -5.47
C GLN A 150 -16.90 32.37 -4.08
N TYR A 151 -17.32 31.47 -3.18
CA TYR A 151 -16.81 31.42 -1.80
C TYR A 151 -16.98 30.03 -1.19
N SER A 152 -15.95 29.20 -1.28
CA SER A 152 -15.72 28.17 -0.25
C SER A 152 -14.29 28.32 0.23
N SER A 153 -14.07 28.31 1.55
CA SER A 153 -12.81 28.49 2.26
C SER A 153 -11.72 27.43 1.98
N ASP A 154 -11.87 26.70 0.87
CA ASP A 154 -11.00 25.63 0.44
C ASP A 154 -10.27 26.06 -0.83
N ILE A 155 -8.97 25.79 -0.85
CA ILE A 155 -7.98 26.14 -1.87
C ILE A 155 -8.55 25.96 -3.29
N TYR A 156 -8.72 27.08 -4.01
CA TYR A 156 -9.33 27.13 -5.34
C TYR A 156 -8.26 27.36 -6.41
N PHE A 157 -8.23 26.50 -7.44
CA PHE A 157 -7.42 26.73 -8.64
C PHE A 157 -8.23 26.52 -9.90
N PRO A 158 -8.04 27.34 -10.95
CA PRO A 158 -8.51 27.03 -12.29
C PRO A 158 -7.78 25.75 -12.76
N ALA A 159 -8.54 24.68 -12.92
CA ALA A 159 -7.99 23.36 -13.18
C ALA A 159 -7.45 23.07 -14.61
N PRO A 160 -7.77 23.83 -15.69
CA PRO A 160 -7.28 23.52 -17.04
C PRO A 160 -5.76 23.61 -17.25
N THR A 161 -5.00 24.24 -16.33
CA THR A 161 -3.55 24.45 -16.50
C THR A 161 -2.68 23.46 -15.71
N CYS A 162 -3.24 22.78 -14.71
CA CYS A 162 -2.45 21.95 -13.80
C CYS A 162 -2.36 20.48 -14.24
N ILE A 163 -3.38 19.95 -14.92
CA ILE A 163 -3.49 18.54 -15.30
C ILE A 163 -3.68 18.48 -16.81
N ASN A 164 -2.94 17.62 -17.52
CA ASN A 164 -3.18 17.37 -18.94
C ASN A 164 -4.44 16.51 -19.05
N ILE A 165 -5.57 17.18 -18.97
CA ILE A 165 -6.86 16.56 -19.18
C ILE A 165 -6.99 16.37 -20.68
N SER A 166 -7.16 15.12 -21.10
CA SER A 166 -7.37 14.80 -22.50
C SER A 166 -8.54 15.62 -23.06
N ASP A 167 -8.47 15.95 -24.35
CA ASP A 167 -9.50 16.71 -25.09
C ASP A 167 -10.92 16.08 -25.03
N SER A 168 -11.04 14.88 -24.47
CA SER A 168 -12.29 14.17 -24.19
C SER A 168 -13.11 14.75 -23.03
N TYR A 169 -12.52 15.59 -22.17
CA TYR A 169 -13.28 16.31 -21.14
C TYR A 169 -13.52 17.75 -21.60
N PRO A 170 -14.79 18.20 -21.65
CA PRO A 170 -15.10 19.56 -22.05
C PRO A 170 -14.41 20.55 -21.10
N GLN A 171 -13.50 21.36 -21.63
CA GLN A 171 -12.86 22.46 -20.89
C GLN A 171 -13.86 23.63 -20.70
N HIS A 172 -15.02 23.35 -20.09
CA HIS A 172 -16.00 24.38 -19.77
C HIS A 172 -15.51 25.18 -18.54
N GLY A 173 -15.63 26.50 -18.65
CA GLY A 173 -14.79 27.48 -17.94
C GLY A 173 -14.92 27.63 -16.42
N ASN A 174 -15.26 26.60 -15.65
CA ASN A 174 -15.44 26.66 -14.19
C ASN A 174 -14.92 25.40 -13.44
N SER A 175 -13.98 24.65 -14.02
CA SER A 175 -13.39 23.48 -13.35
C SER A 175 -12.34 23.89 -12.31
N SER A 176 -12.38 23.25 -11.13
CA SER A 176 -11.48 23.53 -10.01
C SER A 176 -10.96 22.28 -9.31
N ILE A 177 -9.87 22.43 -8.56
CA ILE A 177 -9.31 21.38 -7.69
C ILE A 177 -9.67 21.70 -6.24
N LYS A 178 -10.22 20.73 -5.52
CA LYS A 178 -10.50 20.80 -4.07
C LYS A 178 -9.72 19.74 -3.30
N PHE A 179 -9.34 20.05 -2.08
CA PHE A 179 -8.68 19.10 -1.16
C PHE A 179 -9.66 18.66 -0.07
N GLY A 180 -9.73 17.35 0.19
CA GLY A 180 -10.61 16.80 1.22
C GLY A 180 -10.01 16.74 2.62
N TYR A 181 -9.18 17.71 2.99
CA TYR A 181 -8.43 17.72 4.24
C TYR A 181 -9.32 17.47 5.46
N GLN A 182 -9.21 16.29 6.06
CA GLN A 182 -10.02 15.85 7.22
C GLN A 182 -11.55 16.03 7.05
N LYS A 183 -12.03 16.16 5.81
CA LYS A 183 -13.45 16.36 5.48
C LYS A 183 -13.94 15.13 4.71
N SER A 184 -15.11 14.61 5.09
CA SER A 184 -15.82 13.67 4.23
C SER A 184 -16.24 14.37 2.93
N LEU A 185 -16.45 13.61 1.85
CA LEU A 185 -16.94 14.16 0.57
C LEU A 185 -18.20 15.04 0.78
N SER A 186 -19.09 14.62 1.67
CA SER A 186 -20.31 15.36 2.03
C SER A 186 -20.04 16.70 2.72
N ARG A 187 -18.87 16.91 3.32
CA ARG A 187 -18.48 18.15 4.02
C ARG A 187 -17.70 19.13 3.15
N LEU A 188 -17.50 18.82 1.87
CA LEU A 188 -16.77 19.69 0.94
C LEU A 188 -17.60 20.85 0.38
N GLY A 189 -18.90 20.88 0.70
CA GLY A 189 -19.81 21.93 0.26
C GLY A 189 -19.75 22.12 -1.26
N LEU A 190 -19.86 21.02 -2.02
CA LEU A 190 -19.99 21.13 -3.48
C LEU A 190 -21.36 21.76 -3.78
N GLU A 191 -21.36 22.85 -4.54
CA GLU A 191 -22.59 23.56 -4.92
C GLU A 191 -23.47 22.68 -5.82
N ASP A 192 -24.76 23.01 -5.87
CA ASP A 192 -25.73 22.29 -6.69
C ASP A 192 -25.30 22.28 -8.17
N GLY A 193 -25.26 21.09 -8.76
CA GLY A 193 -24.83 20.86 -10.14
C GLY A 193 -23.34 20.64 -10.33
N CYS A 194 -22.50 20.81 -9.30
CA CYS A 194 -21.08 20.41 -9.38
C CYS A 194 -20.94 18.88 -9.55
N ARG A 195 -20.01 18.48 -10.40
CA ARG A 195 -19.67 17.08 -10.66
C ARG A 195 -18.20 16.83 -10.31
N ILE A 196 -17.93 15.72 -9.64
CA ILE A 196 -16.55 15.24 -9.45
C ILE A 196 -16.17 14.50 -10.74
N GLU A 197 -15.24 15.06 -11.52
CA GLU A 197 -14.78 14.38 -12.74
C GLU A 197 -13.73 13.33 -12.41
N PHE A 198 -12.90 13.56 -11.39
CA PHE A 198 -11.95 12.56 -10.89
C PHE A 198 -11.49 12.82 -9.46
N MET A 199 -10.92 11.79 -8.85
CA MET A 199 -10.34 11.82 -7.51
C MET A 199 -8.99 11.10 -7.48
N TYR A 200 -8.05 11.65 -6.72
CA TYR A 200 -6.72 11.10 -6.47
C TYR A 200 -6.44 11.06 -4.96
N LEU A 201 -5.56 10.17 -4.51
CA LEU A 201 -5.08 10.14 -3.12
C LEU A 201 -3.63 10.61 -3.04
N THR A 202 -3.36 11.50 -2.08
CA THR A 202 -1.98 11.85 -1.72
C THR A 202 -1.73 11.65 -0.23
N SER A 203 -0.50 11.35 0.15
CA SER A 203 -0.05 11.40 1.55
C SER A 203 0.97 12.52 1.77
N TRP A 204 1.04 13.48 0.84
CA TRP A 204 1.88 14.67 0.98
C TRP A 204 1.32 15.57 2.09
N ASP A 205 2.16 15.96 3.06
CA ASP A 205 1.72 16.85 4.14
C ASP A 205 1.53 18.28 3.64
N LEU A 206 0.29 18.77 3.72
CA LEU A 206 -0.08 20.13 3.36
C LEU A 206 0.22 21.14 4.48
N GLN A 207 0.56 20.69 5.69
CA GLN A 207 0.74 21.57 6.86
C GLN A 207 2.11 22.23 6.97
N ASP A 208 3.13 21.75 6.24
CA ASP A 208 4.48 22.33 6.27
C ASP A 208 4.60 23.62 5.42
N GLY A 209 3.52 24.01 4.74
CA GLY A 209 3.41 25.26 3.98
C GLY A 209 2.41 26.21 4.62
N ASN A 210 2.86 27.41 4.97
CA ASN A 210 2.01 28.54 5.36
C ASN A 210 1.01 28.82 4.20
N ASN A 211 -0.18 28.22 4.27
CA ASN A 211 -1.07 28.07 3.11
C ASN A 211 -1.86 29.35 2.83
N SER A 212 -1.42 30.09 1.82
CA SER A 212 -2.34 30.87 1.00
C SER A 212 -2.21 30.62 -0.50
N ASN A 213 -1.16 29.97 -1.01
CA ASN A 213 -0.97 29.75 -2.45
C ASN A 213 -0.27 28.41 -2.78
N ILE A 214 -1.03 27.31 -2.82
CA ILE A 214 -0.58 26.06 -3.49
C ILE A 214 -0.41 26.35 -5.01
N SER A 215 0.58 25.80 -5.69
CA SER A 215 0.73 25.97 -7.15
C SER A 215 0.34 24.72 -7.94
N CYS A 216 0.13 24.83 -9.26
CA CYS A 216 -0.01 23.65 -10.13
C CYS A 216 1.18 22.69 -10.01
N THR A 217 2.39 23.22 -9.80
CA THR A 217 3.59 22.41 -9.60
C THR A 217 3.50 21.61 -8.30
N ASP A 218 2.94 22.20 -7.25
CA ASP A 218 2.74 21.51 -5.97
C ASP A 218 1.68 20.42 -6.11
N ILE A 219 0.58 20.68 -6.81
CA ILE A 219 -0.42 19.66 -7.13
C ILE A 219 0.22 18.50 -7.90
N ARG A 220 1.03 18.78 -8.92
CA ARG A 220 1.75 17.73 -9.66
C ARG A 220 2.70 16.94 -8.77
N ARG A 221 3.40 17.60 -7.83
CA ARG A 221 4.26 16.92 -6.85
C ARG A 221 3.44 16.04 -5.92
N MET A 222 2.30 16.51 -5.42
CA MET A 222 1.39 15.72 -4.58
C MET A 222 0.88 14.49 -5.31
N MET A 223 0.53 14.64 -6.59
CA MET A 223 0.10 13.53 -7.44
C MET A 223 1.23 12.52 -7.66
N LEU A 224 2.42 12.98 -8.06
CA LEU A 224 3.59 12.12 -8.29
C LEU A 224 4.12 11.46 -7.01
N TYR A 225 3.92 12.09 -5.85
CA TYR A 225 4.27 11.52 -4.56
C TYR A 225 3.44 10.26 -4.27
N GLY A 226 2.17 10.25 -4.70
CA GLY A 226 1.24 9.15 -4.47
C GLY A 226 0.70 9.13 -3.04
N PHE A 227 0.31 7.97 -2.56
CA PHE A 227 -0.31 7.80 -1.25
C PHE A 227 0.34 6.65 -0.47
N GLU A 228 0.27 6.74 0.85
CA GLU A 228 0.78 5.74 1.76
C GLU A 228 -0.36 4.91 2.36
N LEU A 229 -0.13 3.61 2.47
CA LEU A 229 -0.97 2.70 3.24
C LEU A 229 -0.14 2.12 4.39
N SER A 230 -0.77 1.95 5.55
CA SER A 230 -0.19 1.18 6.65
C SER A 230 -0.32 -0.31 6.37
N TRP A 231 0.72 -1.07 6.71
CA TRP A 231 0.73 -2.53 6.73
C TRP A 231 1.01 -3.08 8.13
N SER A 232 0.77 -2.29 9.19
CA SER A 232 1.02 -2.67 10.59
C SER A 232 0.31 -3.95 11.04
N ASN A 233 -0.79 -4.33 10.39
CA ASN A 233 -1.49 -5.61 10.60
C ASN A 233 -0.62 -6.84 10.29
N SER A 234 0.52 -6.67 9.64
CA SER A 234 1.49 -7.75 9.39
C SER A 234 2.08 -8.32 10.67
N LEU A 235 2.11 -7.53 11.75
CA LEU A 235 2.57 -7.96 13.08
C LEU A 235 1.60 -8.95 13.73
N CYS A 236 0.38 -9.04 13.21
CA CYS A 236 -0.70 -9.84 13.76
C CYS A 236 -1.06 -11.01 12.85
N LYS A 237 -1.69 -12.03 13.41
CA LYS A 237 -2.24 -13.15 12.63
C LYS A 237 -3.35 -12.66 11.70
N ASP A 238 -3.67 -13.46 10.69
CA ASP A 238 -4.81 -13.17 9.82
C ASP A 238 -6.12 -13.09 10.63
N GLY A 239 -7.00 -12.14 10.28
CA GLY A 239 -8.21 -11.81 11.04
C GLY A 239 -7.98 -10.97 12.32
N TRP A 240 -6.74 -10.58 12.62
CA TRP A 240 -6.41 -9.69 13.73
C TRP A 240 -5.91 -8.34 13.21
N PHE A 241 -6.07 -7.30 14.03
CA PHE A 241 -5.57 -5.97 13.73
C PHE A 241 -4.61 -5.47 14.79
N SER A 242 -3.66 -4.66 14.35
CA SER A 242 -2.68 -3.99 15.19
C SER A 242 -3.23 -2.67 15.72
N TYR A 243 -2.99 -2.38 17.00
CA TYR A 243 -3.31 -1.10 17.62
C TYR A 243 -2.22 -0.71 18.63
N LEU A 244 -2.14 0.57 18.98
CA LEU A 244 -1.29 1.05 20.08
C LEU A 244 -2.09 1.04 21.38
N ASP A 245 -1.53 0.42 22.42
CA ASP A 245 -2.05 0.57 23.79
C ASP A 245 -1.64 1.91 24.41
N ASP A 246 -2.10 2.18 25.64
CA ASP A 246 -1.83 3.43 26.35
C ASP A 246 -0.33 3.66 26.61
N ASN A 247 0.48 2.59 26.58
CA ASN A 247 1.92 2.64 26.72
C ASN A 247 2.64 2.78 25.36
N SER A 248 1.90 3.09 24.29
CA SER A 248 2.40 3.17 22.92
C SER A 248 3.05 1.87 22.43
N GLN A 249 2.63 0.71 22.96
CA GLN A 249 3.07 -0.60 22.49
C GLN A 249 2.08 -1.17 21.48
N ARG A 250 2.61 -1.79 20.43
CA ARG A 250 1.81 -2.48 19.41
C ARG A 250 1.24 -3.78 19.97
N ARG A 251 -0.09 -3.92 19.94
CA ARG A 251 -0.83 -5.10 20.37
C ARG A 251 -1.73 -5.60 19.24
N CYS A 252 -2.10 -6.87 19.29
CA CYS A 252 -3.02 -7.48 18.34
C CYS A 252 -4.38 -7.73 18.99
N ARG A 253 -5.47 -7.38 18.30
CA ARG A 253 -6.85 -7.71 18.72
C ARG A 253 -7.61 -8.43 17.62
N HIS A 254 -8.43 -9.41 18.00
CA HIS A 254 -9.32 -10.13 17.09
C HIS A 254 -10.62 -9.35 16.88
N ASN A 255 -11.13 -9.29 15.65
CA ASN A 255 -12.35 -8.53 15.32
C ASN A 255 -13.67 -9.28 15.64
N GLY A 256 -13.67 -10.19 16.62
CA GLY A 256 -14.78 -11.12 16.88
C GLY A 256 -16.10 -10.53 17.39
N ASN A 257 -16.23 -9.21 17.55
CA ASN A 257 -17.33 -8.59 18.31
C ASN A 257 -18.19 -7.55 17.55
N LEU A 258 -18.24 -7.56 16.21
CA LEU A 258 -19.06 -6.60 15.43
C LEU A 258 -20.21 -7.23 14.61
N LEU A 259 -20.56 -8.50 14.83
CA LEU A 259 -21.65 -9.19 14.11
C LEU A 259 -22.76 -9.78 15.02
N GLN A 260 -23.06 -9.16 16.17
CA GLN A 260 -24.14 -9.65 17.06
C GLN A 260 -25.14 -8.59 17.55
N THR A 261 -25.28 -7.47 16.85
CA THR A 261 -26.40 -6.53 17.10
C THR A 261 -27.07 -6.10 15.80
N THR A 262 -27.58 -7.06 15.04
CA THR A 262 -28.81 -6.85 14.27
C THR A 262 -29.81 -7.88 14.76
N GLN A 263 -30.71 -7.43 15.63
CA GLN A 263 -31.94 -8.19 15.92
C GLN A 263 -32.67 -8.41 14.59
N PRO A 264 -33.19 -9.61 14.30
CA PRO A 264 -34.03 -9.79 13.14
C PRO A 264 -35.34 -9.05 13.41
N PHE A 265 -35.58 -7.95 12.70
CA PHE A 265 -36.93 -7.42 12.57
C PHE A 265 -37.74 -8.45 11.79
N SER A 266 -38.59 -9.19 12.50
CA SER A 266 -39.65 -10.01 11.93
C SER A 266 -40.59 -9.10 11.13
N ILE A 267 -40.45 -9.10 9.80
CA ILE A 267 -41.43 -8.49 8.90
C ILE A 267 -42.57 -9.50 8.75
N LEU A 268 -43.65 -9.27 9.50
CA LEU A 268 -44.94 -9.91 9.29
C LEU A 268 -45.51 -9.38 7.96
N PHE A 269 -45.58 -10.22 6.93
CA PHE A 269 -46.34 -9.92 5.72
C PHE A 269 -47.84 -10.03 6.03
N TYR A 270 -48.56 -8.92 5.98
CA TYR A 270 -50.01 -8.93 5.79
C TYR A 270 -50.29 -9.07 4.29
N LEU A 271 -50.84 -10.21 3.88
CA LEU A 271 -51.47 -10.39 2.57
C LEU A 271 -52.89 -9.84 2.65
N VAL A 272 -53.18 -8.83 1.82
CA VAL A 272 -54.54 -8.42 1.48
C VAL A 272 -54.93 -9.15 0.20
N SER A 273 -55.98 -9.95 0.28
CA SER A 273 -56.90 -10.28 -0.81
C SER A 273 -58.28 -10.38 -0.20
#